data_AF-A0A1Q4ANV0-F1
#
_entry.id   AF-A0A1Q4ANV0-F1
#
_cell.length_a   1.000
_cell.length_b   1.000
_cell.length_c   1.000
_cell.angle_alpha   90.00
_cell.angle_beta   90.00
_cell.angle_gamma   90.00
#
_symmetry.space_group_name_H-M   'P 1'
#
loop_
_entity.id
_entity.type
_entity.pdbx_description
1 polymer ?
#
loop_
_entity_poly.entity_id
_entity_poly.type
_entity_poly.pdbx_seq_one_letter_code
_entity_poly.pdbx_strand_id
1 'polypeptide(L)'
;MTCSRCENLDECVRFRTRGELFRAVGTIRQAVSDGDLEEIDAGPTKGAIAFSDLSEAGPLDDLLLYRFRCSDCGQNFVLGAETYHGSGGSWGKSAPLGSA
;
A
#
# COMPACT_ATOMS: atom_id res chain seq x y z
N MET A 1 6.51 1.14 -18.40
CA MET A 1 5.94 2.46 -18.78
C MET A 1 4.99 2.86 -17.67
N THR A 2 5.14 4.06 -17.12
CA THR A 2 4.22 4.61 -16.11
C THR A 2 3.02 5.18 -16.86
N CYS A 3 1.81 4.69 -16.60
CA CYS A 3 0.60 5.27 -17.16
C CYS A 3 0.19 6.54 -16.39
N SER A 4 -0.69 7.35 -16.96
CA SER A 4 -1.14 8.62 -16.36
C SER A 4 -1.75 8.45 -14.95
N ARG A 5 -2.39 7.31 -14.68
CA ARG A 5 -2.95 6.98 -13.35
C ARG A 5 -1.89 6.61 -12.31
N CYS A 6 -0.72 6.16 -12.76
CA CYS A 6 0.38 5.80 -11.88
C CYS A 6 1.32 6.99 -11.57
N GLU A 7 1.22 8.11 -12.29
CA GLU A 7 2.18 9.22 -12.20
C GLU A 7 2.34 9.74 -10.76
N ASN A 8 1.22 9.89 -10.05
CA ASN A 8 1.22 10.35 -8.64
C ASN A 8 1.41 9.22 -7.61
N LEU A 9 1.55 7.96 -8.06
CA LEU A 9 1.69 6.76 -7.21
C LEU A 9 3.07 6.10 -7.35
N ASP A 10 3.87 6.51 -8.34
CA ASP A 10 5.14 5.90 -8.72
C ASP A 10 6.29 6.23 -7.75
N GLU A 11 6.12 7.26 -6.92
CA GLU A 11 7.16 7.65 -5.97
C GLU A 11 7.32 6.58 -4.89
N CYS A 12 8.55 6.09 -4.72
CA CYS A 12 8.90 5.22 -3.61
C CYS A 12 8.94 6.05 -2.32
N VAL A 13 7.88 5.97 -1.53
CA VAL A 13 7.76 6.71 -0.27
C VAL A 13 8.19 5.81 0.87
N ARG A 14 9.17 6.24 1.67
CA ARG A 14 9.51 5.58 2.94
C ARG A 14 8.86 6.33 4.10
N PHE A 15 8.22 5.60 5.00
CA PHE A 15 7.60 6.14 6.22
C PHE A 15 8.49 5.83 7.40
N ARG A 16 8.75 6.83 8.25
CA ARG A 16 9.49 6.70 9.51
C ARG A 16 8.60 6.95 10.72
N THR A 17 7.45 7.58 10.51
CA THR A 17 6.49 7.92 11.54
C THR A 17 5.10 7.42 11.17
N ARG A 18 4.25 7.27 12.19
CA ARG A 18 2.84 6.92 12.01
C ARG A 18 2.10 7.93 11.13
N GLY A 19 2.35 9.23 11.32
CA GLY A 19 1.72 10.27 10.51
C GLY A 19 2.10 10.19 9.03
N GLU A 20 3.35 9.84 8.69
CA GLU A 20 3.76 9.64 7.29
C GLU A 20 3.08 8.43 6.66
N LEU A 21 2.96 7.32 7.41
CA LEU A 21 2.21 6.14 6.97
C LEU A 21 0.76 6.53 6.64
N PHE A 22 0.07 7.23 7.55
CA PHE A 22 -1.34 7.57 7.36
C PHE A 22 -1.59 8.62 6.27
N ARG A 23 -0.63 9.51 6.00
CA ARG A 23 -0.69 10.37 4.80
C ARG A 23 -0.66 9.54 3.52
N ALA A 24 0.23 8.54 3.43
CA ALA A 24 0.29 7.67 2.27
C ALA A 24 -0.94 6.77 2.16
N VAL A 25 -1.45 6.23 3.27
CA VAL A 25 -2.73 5.50 3.30
C VAL A 25 -3.86 6.37 2.76
N GLY A 26 -3.90 7.66 3.10
CA GLY A 26 -4.85 8.63 2.56
C GLY A 26 -4.79 8.74 1.03
N THR A 27 -3.59 8.93 0.47
CA THR A 27 -3.38 8.99 -0.98
C THR A 27 -3.81 7.69 -1.67
N ILE A 28 -3.43 6.53 -1.12
CA ILE A 28 -3.76 5.23 -1.69
C ILE A 28 -5.27 4.99 -1.64
N ARG A 29 -5.95 5.36 -0.53
CA ARG A 29 -7.41 5.27 -0.43
C ARG A 29 -8.13 6.12 -1.46
N GLN A 30 -7.63 7.33 -1.71
CA GLN A 30 -8.20 8.19 -2.74
C GLN A 30 -8.05 7.52 -4.12
N ALA A 31 -6.88 6.99 -4.46
CA ALA A 31 -6.66 6.28 -5.71
C ALA A 31 -7.53 5.01 -5.86
N VAL A 32 -7.80 4.29 -4.77
CA VAL A 32 -8.75 3.16 -4.77
C VAL A 32 -10.19 3.66 -5.00
N SER A 33 -10.58 4.74 -4.31
CA SER A 33 -11.92 5.34 -4.47
C SER A 33 -12.16 5.87 -5.88
N ASP A 34 -11.12 6.41 -6.52
CA ASP A 34 -11.18 6.94 -7.89
C ASP A 34 -11.14 5.81 -8.95
N GLY A 35 -10.91 4.56 -8.53
CA GLY A 35 -10.84 3.39 -9.39
C GLY A 35 -9.50 3.24 -10.14
N ASP A 36 -8.49 4.02 -9.75
CA ASP A 36 -7.14 3.93 -10.30
C ASP A 36 -6.38 2.70 -9.80
N LEU A 37 -6.65 2.31 -8.55
CA LEU A 37 -6.12 1.13 -7.89
C LEU A 37 -7.23 0.16 -7.46
N GLU A 38 -6.92 -1.12 -7.56
CA GLU A 38 -7.69 -2.22 -6.98
C GLU A 38 -6.83 -2.91 -5.92
N GLU A 39 -7.37 -3.14 -4.72
CA GLU A 39 -6.71 -3.98 -3.72
C GLU A 39 -6.72 -5.45 -4.18
N ILE A 40 -5.56 -6.09 -4.19
CA ILE A 40 -5.39 -7.49 -4.58
C ILE A 40 -4.86 -8.31 -3.40
N ASP A 41 -5.01 -9.64 -3.45
CA ASP A 41 -4.56 -10.50 -2.35
C ASP A 41 -3.06 -10.36 -2.12
N ALA A 42 -2.70 -9.93 -0.91
CA ALA A 42 -1.33 -9.83 -0.44
C ALA A 42 -0.73 -11.19 -0.05
N GLY A 43 -1.54 -12.26 -0.12
CA GLY A 43 -1.13 -13.63 0.14
C GLY A 43 -1.07 -13.94 1.65
N PRO A 44 -0.33 -14.99 2.05
CA PRO A 44 -0.33 -15.49 3.42
C PRO A 44 0.32 -14.52 4.43
N THR A 45 1.07 -13.53 3.96
CA THR A 45 1.76 -12.53 4.77
C THR A 45 0.93 -11.25 4.98
N LYS A 46 -0.34 -11.24 4.58
CA LYS A 46 -1.23 -10.09 4.82
C LYS A 46 -1.54 -9.92 6.30
N GLY A 47 -1.69 -8.67 6.73
CA GLY A 47 -2.16 -8.34 8.08
C GLY A 47 -3.58 -8.84 8.33
N ALA A 48 -3.97 -8.89 9.61
CA ALA A 48 -5.32 -9.24 10.03
C ALA A 48 -6.31 -8.08 9.83
N ILE A 49 -5.83 -6.83 9.90
CA ILE A 49 -6.63 -5.62 9.70
C ILE A 49 -6.77 -5.36 8.20
N ALA A 50 -8.00 -5.21 7.71
CA ALA A 50 -8.26 -4.84 6.32
C ALA A 50 -7.76 -3.41 6.04
N PHE A 51 -7.34 -3.14 4.80
CA PHE A 51 -6.85 -1.81 4.41
C PHE A 51 -7.88 -0.70 4.64
N SER A 52 -9.17 -1.01 4.42
CA SER A 52 -10.30 -0.11 4.68
C SER A 52 -10.43 0.29 6.16
N ASP A 53 -9.97 -0.57 7.06
CA ASP A 53 -10.21 -0.45 8.51
C ASP A 53 -9.04 0.21 9.24
N LEU A 54 -7.93 0.46 8.53
CA LEU A 54 -6.79 1.21 9.09
C LEU A 54 -7.25 2.60 9.59
N SER A 55 -6.85 2.96 10.80
CA SER A 55 -7.12 4.29 11.35
C SER A 55 -5.94 4.82 12.14
N GLU A 56 -5.69 6.13 12.03
CA GLU A 56 -4.53 6.74 12.68
C GLU A 56 -4.61 6.65 14.20
N ALA A 57 -5.80 6.65 14.78
CA ALA A 57 -5.99 6.48 16.22
C ALA A 57 -6.15 5.02 16.68
N GLY A 58 -6.29 4.07 15.76
CA GLY A 58 -6.60 2.66 16.06
C GLY A 58 -5.38 1.75 16.22
N PRO A 59 -5.60 0.49 16.62
CA PRO A 59 -4.55 -0.52 16.64
C PRO A 59 -3.98 -0.76 15.23
N LEU A 60 -2.71 -1.15 15.17
CA LEU A 60 -2.06 -1.65 13.96
C LEU A 60 -1.55 -3.06 14.22
N ASP A 61 -1.54 -3.90 13.20
CA ASP A 61 -0.81 -5.16 13.24
C ASP A 61 0.70 -4.89 13.25
N ASP A 62 1.47 -5.77 13.88
CA ASP A 62 2.93 -5.70 13.94
C ASP A 62 3.56 -5.57 12.55
N LEU A 63 2.94 -6.21 11.56
CA LEU A 63 3.28 -6.12 10.15
C LEU A 63 2.03 -5.77 9.33
N LEU A 64 2.10 -4.66 8.60
CA LEU A 64 1.14 -4.28 7.59
C LEU A 64 1.69 -4.68 6.22
N LEU A 65 0.89 -5.40 5.43
CA LEU A 65 1.21 -5.70 4.05
C LEU A 65 -0.06 -5.69 3.20
N TYR A 66 -0.13 -4.74 2.29
CA TYR A 66 -1.22 -4.58 1.33
C TYR A 66 -0.67 -4.50 -0.09
N ARG A 67 -1.43 -5.04 -1.04
CA ARG A 67 -1.07 -5.03 -2.45
C ARG A 67 -2.16 -4.42 -3.27
N PHE A 68 -1.73 -3.68 -4.28
CA PHE A 68 -2.63 -2.99 -5.18
C PHE A 68 -2.19 -3.20 -6.61
N ARG A 69 -3.16 -3.16 -7.52
CA ARG A 69 -2.93 -3.22 -8.95
C ARG A 69 -3.59 -2.02 -9.60
N CYS A 70 -2.86 -1.36 -10.50
CA CYS A 70 -3.45 -0.32 -11.34
C CYS A 70 -4.47 -0.94 -12.29
N SER A 71 -5.69 -0.41 -12.26
CA SER A 71 -6.81 -0.89 -13.09
C SER A 71 -6.60 -0.67 -14.60
N ASP A 72 -5.68 0.22 -14.96
CA ASP A 72 -5.43 0.62 -16.36
C ASP A 72 -4.21 -0.10 -16.97
N CYS A 73 -3.06 -0.04 -16.31
CA CYS A 73 -1.82 -0.64 -16.85
C CYS A 73 -1.40 -1.96 -16.20
N GLY A 74 -2.10 -2.41 -15.14
CA GLY A 74 -1.78 -3.64 -14.41
C GLY A 74 -0.54 -3.57 -13.53
N GLN A 75 0.09 -2.40 -13.37
CA GLN A 75 1.24 -2.22 -12.49
C GLN A 75 0.87 -2.53 -11.04
N ASN A 76 1.69 -3.34 -10.37
CA ASN A 76 1.48 -3.66 -8.97
C ASN A 76 2.25 -2.72 -8.04
N PHE A 77 1.66 -2.47 -6.88
CA PHE A 77 2.19 -1.66 -5.80
C PHE A 77 2.07 -2.41 -4.48
N VAL A 78 2.99 -2.12 -3.57
CA VAL A 78 3.00 -2.69 -2.22
C VAL A 78 3.00 -1.54 -1.21
N LEU A 79 2.16 -1.67 -0.19
CA LEU A 79 2.27 -0.92 1.05
C LEU A 79 2.74 -1.91 2.12
N GLY A 80 3.95 -1.72 2.65
CA GLY A 80 4.50 -2.55 3.72
C GLY A 80 4.96 -1.69 4.88
N ALA A 81 4.67 -2.07 6.12
CA ALA A 81 5.21 -1.39 7.30
C ALA A 81 5.35 -2.34 8.50
N GLU A 82 6.47 -2.26 9.19
CA GLU A 82 6.67 -2.90 10.50
C GLU A 82 6.35 -1.88 11.60
N THR A 83 5.26 -2.09 12.31
CA THR A 83 4.72 -1.11 13.26
C THR A 83 5.17 -1.37 14.69
N TYR A 84 5.60 -2.59 15.02
CA TYR A 84 6.02 -2.99 16.36
C TYR A 84 7.41 -2.46 16.74
N HIS A 85 8.39 -2.58 15.85
CA HIS A 85 9.76 -2.12 16.10
C HIS A 85 10.05 -0.70 15.60
N GLY A 86 9.09 -0.06 14.94
CA GLY A 86 9.28 1.27 14.37
C GLY A 86 10.32 1.31 13.24
N SER A 87 10.62 0.17 12.62
CA SER A 87 11.53 0.04 11.46
C SER A 87 11.07 0.88 10.26
N GLY A 88 9.81 1.32 10.30
CA GLY A 88 9.18 2.15 9.28
C GLY A 88 8.42 1.29 8.27
N GLY A 89 8.17 1.89 7.12
CA GLY A 89 7.52 1.20 6.01
C GLY A 89 7.82 1.84 4.68
N SER A 90 7.24 1.29 3.62
CA SER A 90 7.37 1.84 2.29
C SER A 90 6.13 1.59 1.43
N TRP A 91 5.87 2.54 0.55
CA TRP A 91 5.03 2.41 -0.62
C TRP A 91 5.90 2.41 -1.86
N GLY A 92 5.56 1.58 -2.84
CA GLY A 92 6.16 1.66 -4.16
C GLY A 92 5.75 0.54 -5.09
N LYS A 93 6.23 0.61 -6.34
CA LYS A 93 6.04 -0.46 -7.32
C LYS A 93 6.59 -1.78 -6.81
N SER A 94 5.85 -2.85 -7.05
CA SER A 94 6.30 -4.21 -6.83
C SER A 94 6.33 -4.98 -8.14
N ALA A 95 7.19 -6.00 -8.20
CA ALA A 95 7.12 -6.98 -9.27
C ALA A 95 5.73 -7.64 -9.28
N PRO A 96 5.22 -8.04 -10.45
CA PRO A 96 4.04 -8.88 -10.50
C PRO A 96 4.19 -10.10 -9.61
N LEU A 97 3.07 -10.54 -9.02
CA LEU A 97 2.95 -11.87 -8.45
C LEU A 97 3.32 -12.88 -9.54
N GLY A 98 4.59 -13.26 -9.61
CA GLY A 98 5.05 -14.30 -10.49
C GLY A 98 4.34 -15.57 -10.08
N SER A 99 3.66 -16.21 -11.03
CA SER A 99 3.24 -17.61 -10.91
C SER A 99 4.48 -18.41 -10.52
N ALA A 100 4.54 -18.83 -9.26
CA ALA A 100 5.45 -19.89 -8.85
C ALA A 100 5.06 -21.20 -9.54
#